data_AF-A0A402BWW5-F1
#
_entry.id   AF-A0A402BWW5-F1
#
_cell.length_a   1.000
_cell.length_b   1.000
_cell.length_c   1.000
_cell.angle_alpha   90.00
_cell.angle_beta   90.00
_cell.angle_gamma   90.00
#
_symmetry.space_group_name_H-M   'P 1'
#
loop_
_entity.id
_entity.type
_entity.pdbx_description
1 polymer ?
#
loop_
_entity_poly.entity_id
_entity_poly.type
_entity_poly.pdbx_seq_one_letter_code
_entity_poly.pdbx_strand_id
1 'polypeptide(L)'
;MKNVYDEVRLFYEEDIEWDPIVKREWVEGFLRQKAWQGSTDDELRITWRNIEMFILYLIHAENDHLDELTPQEYSIAIEWLASHIPDYNVSLESVRRFFEILKDFYNFLYSKKLIAGTDEIFRAAEEIAGGNSLNLIKAGVEEIGLFNDDFDASTFMVDELNQRVGDTVERLMTKIGSYFQREQFSNDFDRALYLYTGPFESIPEDEHDEFWLGFWDYFLFDYHLITTDENPLRHFSDLQDTALTADERQILKDLLNAKFTVFYINKILGPEWVECIDLFTGVTMKLPYPDFDFNSLKKILFYGHLYSGGVVMLNYVTSVEVSLNLRQRIKDEVVRQKQIYEIQCPEATLADFFDRHALVVRHTIDVLVTLAKVNVTSAFQIEKEFPVIHTNNLPNEQVTVLLESLAFEYGFSLHDVGLIKKLWHDFSQLTMVTVRKPAIWAAAVLYAFAQINGTNDIVPEELAESNGIALSSLRSNRNKLYEVLQLQKFDPRYISEEGFVLSLFVL
;
A
#
# COMPACT_ATOMS: atom_id res chain seq x y z
N MET A 1 21.74 -45.86 -1.03
CA MET A 1 20.40 -45.55 -1.55
C MET A 1 19.53 -45.24 -0.35
N LYS A 2 19.13 -43.97 -0.17
CA LYS A 2 18.11 -43.61 0.84
C LYS A 2 16.82 -44.30 0.40
N ASN A 3 16.24 -45.18 1.22
CA ASN A 3 14.94 -45.78 0.90
C ASN A 3 13.82 -44.80 1.28
N VAL A 4 12.57 -45.06 0.91
CA VAL A 4 11.45 -44.17 1.26
C VAL A 4 11.33 -43.89 2.77
N TYR A 5 11.72 -44.83 3.64
CA TYR A 5 11.66 -44.65 5.10
C TYR A 5 12.72 -43.66 5.62
N ASP A 6 13.87 -43.57 4.95
CA ASP A 6 14.87 -42.54 5.25
C ASP A 6 14.35 -41.14 4.88
N GLU A 7 13.57 -41.01 3.79
CA GLU A 7 12.92 -39.74 3.41
C GLU A 7 11.86 -39.32 4.42
N VAL A 8 11.00 -40.26 4.85
CA VAL A 8 10.02 -40.02 5.92
C VAL A 8 10.71 -39.59 7.21
N ARG A 9 11.79 -40.28 7.62
CA ARG A 9 12.49 -39.94 8.87
C ARG A 9 13.07 -38.52 8.81
N LEU A 10 13.72 -38.16 7.71
CA LEU A 10 14.34 -36.83 7.56
C LEU A 10 13.29 -35.72 7.66
N PHE A 11 12.16 -35.85 6.97
CA PHE A 11 11.07 -34.87 7.04
C PHE A 11 10.59 -34.59 8.47
N TYR A 12 10.38 -35.65 9.28
CA TYR A 12 9.92 -35.49 10.66
C TYR A 12 11.02 -35.09 11.66
N GLU A 13 12.31 -35.18 11.29
CA GLU A 13 13.44 -34.83 12.17
C GLU A 13 14.06 -33.46 11.85
N GLU A 14 14.01 -33.03 10.60
CA GLU A 14 14.66 -31.79 10.12
C GLU A 14 13.64 -30.68 9.77
N ASP A 15 12.42 -31.02 9.33
CA ASP A 15 11.48 -30.05 8.74
C ASP A 15 10.26 -29.73 9.62
N ILE A 16 10.09 -30.40 10.78
CA ILE A 16 8.94 -30.20 11.68
C ILE A 16 9.43 -29.83 13.10
N GLU A 17 9.23 -28.58 13.52
CA GLU A 17 9.57 -28.09 14.88
C GLU A 17 8.46 -28.31 15.94
N TRP A 18 7.28 -28.83 15.55
CA TRP A 18 6.03 -28.89 16.34
C TRP A 18 5.44 -30.32 16.36
N ASP A 19 4.30 -30.59 17.03
CA ASP A 19 3.64 -31.92 17.04
C ASP A 19 2.64 -32.05 15.87
N PRO A 20 2.99 -32.70 14.74
CA PRO A 20 2.14 -32.72 13.56
C PRO A 20 0.92 -33.64 13.74
N ILE A 21 -0.24 -33.22 13.20
CA ILE A 21 -1.51 -33.99 13.23
C ILE A 21 -1.30 -35.43 12.75
N VAL A 22 -0.57 -35.59 11.65
CA VAL A 22 -0.21 -36.89 11.08
C VAL A 22 1.10 -37.33 11.71
N LYS A 23 1.09 -38.43 12.47
CA LYS A 23 2.28 -38.93 13.14
C LYS A 23 3.17 -39.75 12.20
N ARG A 24 4.49 -39.66 12.38
CA ARG A 24 5.49 -40.45 11.63
C ARG A 24 5.16 -41.94 11.59
N GLU A 25 4.77 -42.49 12.74
CA GLU A 25 4.42 -43.90 12.92
C GLU A 25 3.27 -44.35 12.02
N TRP A 26 2.32 -43.45 11.74
CA TRP A 26 1.15 -43.72 10.91
C TRP A 26 1.56 -43.83 9.45
N VAL A 27 2.37 -42.89 8.97
CA VAL A 27 2.91 -42.90 7.60
C VAL A 27 3.80 -44.12 7.38
N GLU A 28 4.76 -44.39 8.28
CA GLU A 28 5.60 -45.58 8.19
C GLU A 28 4.78 -46.86 8.18
N GLY A 29 3.76 -46.95 9.04
CA GLY A 29 2.85 -48.09 9.10
C GLY A 29 2.08 -48.31 7.80
N PHE A 30 1.59 -47.23 7.19
CA PHE A 30 0.89 -47.27 5.91
C PHE A 30 1.81 -47.71 4.77
N LEU A 31 3.00 -47.11 4.66
CA LEU A 31 3.98 -47.46 3.62
C LEU A 31 4.46 -48.90 3.76
N ARG A 32 4.63 -49.41 4.99
CA ARG A 32 4.91 -50.83 5.22
C ARG A 32 3.78 -51.71 4.72
N GLN A 33 2.52 -51.37 4.99
CA GLN A 33 1.39 -52.16 4.47
C GLN A 33 1.38 -52.20 2.94
N LYS A 34 1.62 -51.06 2.27
CA LYS A 34 1.74 -51.00 0.80
C LYS A 34 2.91 -51.83 0.28
N ALA A 35 4.07 -51.76 0.93
CA ALA A 35 5.22 -52.60 0.60
C ALA A 35 4.90 -54.11 0.72
N TRP A 36 4.16 -54.50 1.76
CA TRP A 36 3.70 -55.89 1.96
C TRP A 36 2.67 -56.34 0.92
N GLN A 37 1.90 -55.40 0.35
CA GLN A 37 0.97 -55.64 -0.76
C GLN A 37 1.68 -55.70 -2.13
N GLY A 38 3.00 -55.51 -2.16
CA GLY A 38 3.83 -55.68 -3.36
C GLY A 38 4.28 -54.38 -4.03
N SER A 39 4.06 -53.21 -3.43
CA SER A 39 4.54 -51.94 -3.98
C SER A 39 6.07 -51.86 -4.01
N THR A 40 6.60 -51.34 -5.12
CA THR A 40 8.03 -51.07 -5.33
C THR A 40 8.50 -49.82 -4.56
N ASP A 41 9.81 -49.66 -4.34
CA ASP A 41 10.35 -48.46 -3.66
C ASP A 41 9.97 -47.16 -4.38
N ASP A 42 9.97 -47.15 -5.72
CA ASP A 42 9.56 -45.98 -6.52
C ASP A 42 8.07 -45.64 -6.32
N GLU A 43 7.19 -46.63 -6.28
CA GLU A 43 5.76 -46.42 -6.00
C GLU A 43 5.54 -45.91 -4.57
N LEU A 44 6.32 -46.41 -3.60
CA LEU A 44 6.26 -45.95 -2.23
C LEU A 44 6.75 -44.50 -2.09
N ARG A 45 7.80 -44.09 -2.82
CA ARG A 45 8.24 -42.69 -2.85
C ARG A 45 7.19 -41.76 -3.41
N ILE A 46 6.49 -42.16 -4.48
CA ILE A 46 5.41 -41.33 -5.03
C ILE A 46 4.23 -41.25 -4.05
N THR A 47 3.92 -42.36 -3.37
CA THR A 47 2.91 -42.39 -2.30
C THR A 47 3.30 -41.44 -1.17
N TRP A 48 4.56 -41.52 -0.73
CA TRP A 48 5.11 -40.64 0.30
C TRP A 48 5.04 -39.18 -0.12
N ARG A 49 5.49 -38.82 -1.33
CA ARG A 49 5.47 -37.44 -1.81
C ARG A 49 4.06 -36.82 -1.77
N ASN A 50 3.01 -37.57 -2.08
CA ASN A 50 1.64 -37.05 -1.99
C ASN A 50 1.19 -36.85 -0.54
N ILE A 51 1.58 -37.73 0.37
CA ILE A 51 1.29 -37.59 1.80
C ILE A 51 2.09 -36.43 2.41
N GLU A 52 3.36 -36.30 2.06
CA GLU A 52 4.25 -35.20 2.47
C GLU A 52 3.66 -33.84 2.06
N MET A 53 3.28 -33.69 0.79
CA MET A 53 2.59 -32.49 0.28
C MET A 53 1.34 -32.16 1.10
N PHE A 54 0.53 -33.18 1.42
CA PHE A 54 -0.66 -32.98 2.23
C PHE A 54 -0.33 -32.57 3.67
N ILE A 55 0.69 -33.15 4.30
CA ILE A 55 1.13 -32.77 5.65
C ILE A 55 1.64 -31.33 5.67
N LEU A 56 2.42 -30.91 4.67
CA LEU A 56 2.88 -29.52 4.54
C LEU A 56 1.70 -28.53 4.50
N TYR A 57 0.65 -28.85 3.75
CA TYR A 57 -0.57 -28.05 3.74
C TYR A 57 -1.26 -28.03 5.11
N LEU A 58 -1.39 -29.19 5.77
CA LEU A 58 -2.03 -29.26 7.08
C LEU A 58 -1.30 -28.43 8.15
N ILE A 59 0.04 -28.41 8.09
CA ILE A 59 0.87 -27.56 8.95
C ILE A 59 0.60 -26.08 8.66
N HIS A 60 0.59 -25.68 7.39
CA HIS A 60 0.30 -24.30 6.99
C HIS A 60 -1.09 -23.83 7.44
N ALA A 61 -2.10 -24.69 7.31
CA ALA A 61 -3.49 -24.36 7.62
C ALA A 61 -3.85 -24.51 9.12
N GLU A 62 -2.88 -24.80 9.99
CA GLU A 62 -3.07 -24.99 11.45
C GLU A 62 -4.27 -25.89 11.81
N ASN A 63 -4.50 -26.94 11.02
CA ASN A 63 -5.61 -27.85 11.29
C ASN A 63 -5.35 -28.66 12.56
N ASP A 64 -6.39 -28.99 13.31
CA ASP A 64 -6.27 -29.80 14.52
C ASP A 64 -6.77 -31.25 14.33
N HIS A 65 -7.65 -31.49 13.36
CA HIS A 65 -8.34 -32.77 13.16
C HIS A 65 -8.36 -33.20 11.69
N LEU A 66 -7.93 -34.45 11.43
CA LEU A 66 -7.77 -34.98 10.07
C LEU A 66 -9.10 -35.41 9.44
N ASP A 67 -10.05 -35.87 10.25
CA ASP A 67 -11.34 -36.43 9.87
C ASP A 67 -12.49 -35.41 9.82
N GLU A 68 -12.20 -34.14 10.12
CA GLU A 68 -13.15 -33.03 10.02
C GLU A 68 -12.96 -32.19 8.76
N LEU A 69 -11.95 -32.49 7.94
CA LEU A 69 -11.66 -31.78 6.70
C LEU A 69 -12.79 -31.94 5.68
N THR A 70 -13.35 -30.82 5.28
CA THR A 70 -14.44 -30.66 4.33
C THR A 70 -13.96 -30.70 2.88
N PRO A 71 -14.84 -30.96 1.89
CA PRO A 71 -14.52 -30.82 0.47
C PRO A 71 -13.93 -29.45 0.08
N GLN A 72 -14.29 -28.39 0.79
CA GLN A 72 -13.74 -27.05 0.56
C GLN A 72 -12.26 -27.00 0.95
N GLU A 73 -11.90 -27.50 2.14
CA GLU A 73 -10.51 -27.51 2.60
C GLU A 73 -9.60 -28.38 1.72
N TYR A 74 -10.11 -29.48 1.16
CA TYR A 74 -9.34 -30.24 0.16
C TYR A 74 -9.16 -29.49 -1.16
N SER A 75 -10.11 -28.65 -1.55
CA SER A 75 -9.95 -27.79 -2.74
C SER A 75 -8.91 -26.69 -2.50
N ILE A 76 -8.93 -26.07 -1.31
CA ILE A 76 -7.90 -25.10 -0.86
C ILE A 76 -6.53 -25.76 -0.84
N ALA A 77 -6.44 -26.98 -0.31
CA ALA A 77 -5.20 -27.74 -0.30
C ALA A 77 -4.61 -27.87 -1.71
N ILE A 78 -5.43 -28.27 -2.70
CA ILE A 78 -4.96 -28.43 -4.08
C ILE A 78 -4.49 -27.11 -4.69
N GLU A 79 -5.18 -26.00 -4.43
CA GLU A 79 -4.79 -24.66 -4.91
C GLU A 79 -3.50 -24.16 -4.24
N TRP A 80 -3.37 -24.37 -2.93
CA TRP A 80 -2.16 -24.03 -2.17
C TRP A 80 -0.95 -24.80 -2.69
N LEU A 81 -1.11 -26.11 -2.92
CA LEU A 81 -0.08 -26.97 -3.49
C LEU A 81 0.35 -26.50 -4.88
N ALA A 82 -0.59 -26.06 -5.72
CA ALA A 82 -0.30 -25.52 -7.05
C ALA A 82 0.60 -24.27 -7.02
N SER A 83 0.44 -23.46 -5.98
CA SER A 83 1.09 -22.15 -5.87
C SER A 83 2.44 -22.22 -5.14
N HIS A 84 2.59 -23.17 -4.22
CA HIS A 84 3.74 -23.25 -3.31
C HIS A 84 4.67 -24.43 -3.57
N ILE A 85 4.26 -25.43 -4.36
CA ILE A 85 5.09 -26.59 -4.69
C ILE A 85 5.49 -26.53 -6.17
N PRO A 86 6.75 -26.17 -6.49
CA PRO A 86 7.20 -25.92 -7.86
C PRO A 86 6.97 -27.09 -8.83
N ASP A 87 7.01 -28.33 -8.32
CA ASP A 87 6.88 -29.55 -9.12
C ASP A 87 5.42 -30.08 -9.20
N TYR A 88 4.45 -29.42 -8.56
CA TYR A 88 3.06 -29.86 -8.53
C TYR A 88 2.23 -29.14 -9.59
N ASN A 89 1.95 -29.83 -10.71
CA ASN A 89 1.05 -29.33 -11.74
C ASN A 89 -0.38 -29.84 -11.52
N VAL A 90 -1.34 -28.92 -11.34
CA VAL A 90 -2.75 -29.25 -11.16
C VAL A 90 -3.36 -29.72 -12.48
N SER A 91 -3.82 -30.97 -12.49
CA SER A 91 -4.52 -31.60 -13.60
C SER A 91 -5.52 -32.61 -13.05
N LEU A 92 -6.53 -32.98 -13.84
CA LEU A 92 -7.51 -33.98 -13.41
C LEU A 92 -6.84 -35.31 -13.01
N GLU A 93 -5.78 -35.70 -13.70
CA GLU A 93 -5.02 -36.91 -13.41
C GLU A 93 -4.21 -36.80 -12.11
N SER A 94 -3.49 -35.69 -11.90
CA SER A 94 -2.69 -35.49 -10.69
C SER A 94 -3.55 -35.36 -9.43
N VAL A 95 -4.70 -34.67 -9.51
CA VAL A 95 -5.64 -34.54 -8.39
C VAL A 95 -6.36 -35.86 -8.07
N ARG A 96 -6.77 -36.63 -9.09
CA ARG A 96 -7.34 -37.97 -8.86
C ARG A 96 -6.35 -38.88 -8.16
N ARG A 97 -5.10 -38.88 -8.61
CA ARG A 97 -4.02 -39.66 -8.01
C ARG A 97 -3.79 -39.25 -6.54
N PHE A 98 -3.80 -37.95 -6.27
CA PHE A 98 -3.69 -37.41 -4.92
C PHE A 98 -4.82 -37.94 -4.02
N PHE A 99 -6.09 -37.82 -4.45
CA PHE A 99 -7.22 -38.36 -3.71
C PHE A 99 -7.20 -39.88 -3.56
N GLU A 100 -6.74 -40.63 -4.56
CA GLU A 100 -6.60 -42.10 -4.45
C GLU A 100 -5.63 -42.48 -3.32
N ILE A 101 -4.48 -41.83 -3.27
CA ILE A 101 -3.47 -42.06 -2.22
C ILE A 101 -4.03 -41.67 -0.85
N LEU A 102 -4.69 -40.52 -0.74
CA LEU A 102 -5.28 -40.08 0.53
C LEU A 102 -6.42 -40.99 1.00
N LYS A 103 -7.32 -41.42 0.11
CA LYS A 103 -8.38 -42.38 0.47
C LYS A 103 -7.80 -43.68 1.02
N ASP A 104 -6.76 -44.21 0.39
CA ASP A 104 -6.07 -45.42 0.88
C ASP A 104 -5.44 -45.19 2.25
N PHE A 105 -4.83 -44.01 2.45
CA PHE A 105 -4.24 -43.63 3.73
C PHE A 105 -5.31 -43.50 4.83
N TYR A 106 -6.42 -42.81 4.57
CA TYR A 106 -7.53 -42.64 5.51
C TYR A 106 -8.17 -43.99 5.86
N ASN A 107 -8.40 -44.87 4.88
CA ASN A 107 -8.88 -46.22 5.14
C ASN A 107 -7.93 -47.00 6.05
N PHE A 108 -6.62 -46.86 5.86
CA PHE A 108 -5.64 -47.48 6.75
C PHE A 108 -5.78 -46.93 8.17
N LEU A 109 -5.80 -45.60 8.35
CA LEU A 109 -5.94 -44.97 9.67
C LEU A 109 -7.24 -45.39 10.36
N TYR A 110 -8.36 -45.40 9.63
CA TYR A 110 -9.65 -45.83 10.14
C TYR A 110 -9.64 -47.30 10.56
N SER A 111 -9.02 -48.19 9.77
CA SER A 111 -8.87 -49.61 10.12
C SER A 111 -8.07 -49.83 11.41
N LYS A 112 -7.18 -48.88 11.74
CA LYS A 112 -6.37 -48.85 12.97
C LYS A 112 -7.04 -48.07 14.11
N LYS A 113 -8.24 -47.51 13.89
CA LYS A 113 -8.99 -46.67 14.83
C LYS A 113 -8.21 -45.42 15.25
N LEU A 114 -7.43 -44.85 14.32
CA LEU A 114 -6.65 -43.63 14.54
C LEU A 114 -7.43 -42.35 14.20
N ILE A 115 -8.49 -42.47 13.39
CA ILE A 115 -9.44 -41.40 13.03
C ILE A 115 -10.88 -41.92 13.18
N ALA A 116 -11.87 -41.03 13.32
CA ALA A 116 -13.26 -41.39 13.57
C ALA A 116 -14.06 -41.71 12.30
N GLY A 117 -13.68 -41.17 11.13
CA GLY A 117 -14.41 -41.37 9.89
C GLY A 117 -13.56 -41.18 8.63
N THR A 118 -14.12 -41.58 7.49
CA THR A 118 -13.52 -41.37 6.16
C THR A 118 -14.49 -40.72 5.17
N ASP A 119 -15.74 -40.48 5.56
CA ASP A 119 -16.81 -40.10 4.62
C ASP A 119 -16.47 -38.80 3.85
N GLU A 120 -15.88 -37.81 4.53
CA GLU A 120 -15.57 -36.51 3.92
C GLU A 120 -14.49 -36.56 2.85
N ILE A 121 -13.42 -37.37 3.00
CA ILE A 121 -12.39 -37.52 1.95
C ILE A 121 -12.97 -38.19 0.69
N PHE A 122 -13.90 -39.14 0.86
CA PHE A 122 -14.57 -39.79 -0.28
C PHE A 122 -15.51 -38.82 -0.98
N ARG A 123 -16.28 -38.05 -0.21
CA ARG A 123 -17.15 -37.00 -0.71
C ARG A 123 -16.36 -35.94 -1.47
N ALA A 124 -15.26 -35.45 -0.92
CA ALA A 124 -14.37 -34.49 -1.56
C ALA A 124 -13.82 -35.01 -2.89
N ALA A 125 -13.35 -36.27 -2.93
CA ALA A 125 -12.83 -36.87 -4.15
C ALA A 125 -13.89 -36.97 -5.26
N GLU A 126 -15.15 -37.26 -4.91
CA GLU A 126 -16.27 -37.33 -5.85
C GLU A 126 -16.68 -35.94 -6.35
N GLU A 127 -16.85 -34.99 -5.44
CA GLU A 127 -17.27 -33.62 -5.76
C GLU A 127 -16.22 -32.90 -6.62
N ILE A 128 -14.94 -33.04 -6.30
CA ILE A 128 -13.84 -32.29 -6.92
C ILE A 128 -13.35 -32.96 -8.21
N ALA A 129 -13.23 -34.28 -8.22
CA ALA A 129 -12.53 -35.01 -9.28
C ALA A 129 -13.35 -36.17 -9.88
N GLY A 130 -14.63 -36.33 -9.52
CA GLY A 130 -15.51 -37.37 -10.06
C GLY A 130 -15.95 -37.15 -11.52
N GLY A 131 -15.99 -35.90 -11.98
CA GLY A 131 -16.45 -35.51 -13.33
C GLY A 131 -15.38 -35.58 -14.43
N ASN A 132 -15.68 -35.03 -15.61
CA ASN A 132 -14.73 -34.92 -16.73
C ASN A 132 -13.80 -33.70 -16.63
N SER A 133 -14.02 -32.84 -15.65
CA SER A 133 -13.26 -31.63 -15.34
C SER A 133 -13.04 -31.55 -13.84
N LEU A 134 -11.99 -30.84 -13.42
CA LEU A 134 -11.80 -30.51 -12.01
C LEU A 134 -12.82 -29.47 -11.57
N ASN A 135 -13.56 -29.82 -10.53
CA ASN A 135 -14.48 -28.94 -9.83
C ASN A 135 -13.84 -28.56 -8.50
N LEU A 136 -12.72 -27.86 -8.55
CA LEU A 136 -12.16 -27.28 -7.33
C LEU A 136 -13.20 -26.29 -6.80
N ILE A 137 -13.69 -26.55 -5.59
CA ILE A 137 -14.47 -25.57 -4.85
C ILE A 137 -13.44 -24.51 -4.50
N LYS A 138 -13.30 -23.49 -5.34
CA LYS A 138 -12.48 -22.33 -5.01
C LYS A 138 -12.81 -21.97 -3.57
N ALA A 139 -11.80 -21.83 -2.71
CA ALA A 139 -11.96 -21.16 -1.42
C ALA A 139 -12.82 -19.93 -1.72
N GLY A 140 -14.06 -19.92 -1.23
CA GLY A 140 -15.13 -19.19 -1.90
C GLY A 140 -14.75 -17.74 -2.21
N VAL A 141 -14.64 -17.42 -3.50
CA VAL A 141 -15.47 -16.33 -3.97
C VAL A 141 -16.76 -16.98 -4.44
N GLU A 142 -17.51 -17.55 -3.50
CA GLU A 142 -18.92 -17.21 -3.55
C GLU A 142 -18.91 -15.68 -3.45
N GLU A 143 -19.15 -15.00 -4.57
CA GLU A 143 -19.54 -13.60 -4.53
C GLU A 143 -20.81 -13.60 -3.68
N ILE A 144 -20.66 -13.38 -2.37
CA ILE A 144 -21.80 -13.20 -1.49
C ILE A 144 -22.55 -11.93 -1.94
N GLY A 145 -21.82 -11.03 -2.62
CA GLY A 145 -22.28 -9.69 -2.86
C GLY A 145 -22.54 -9.04 -1.53
N LEU A 146 -21.55 -9.07 -0.60
CA LEU A 146 -21.61 -8.40 0.72
C LEU A 146 -22.10 -6.94 0.63
N PHE A 147 -21.95 -6.36 -0.56
CA PHE A 147 -22.31 -4.99 -0.89
C PHE A 147 -23.25 -4.90 -2.10
N ASN A 148 -23.92 -5.99 -2.49
CA ASN A 148 -25.06 -5.96 -3.40
C ASN A 148 -26.29 -5.46 -2.62
N ASP A 149 -27.17 -4.70 -3.29
CA ASP A 149 -28.41 -4.18 -2.68
C ASP A 149 -29.36 -5.28 -2.15
N ASP A 150 -29.18 -6.53 -2.61
CA ASP A 150 -29.94 -7.72 -2.19
C ASP A 150 -29.23 -8.57 -1.09
N PHE A 151 -28.15 -8.07 -0.48
CA PHE A 151 -27.41 -8.79 0.56
C PHE A 151 -28.21 -8.94 1.86
N ASP A 152 -28.56 -10.18 2.22
CA ASP A 152 -29.23 -10.49 3.48
C ASP A 152 -28.22 -10.89 4.57
N ALA A 153 -27.71 -9.88 5.29
CA ALA A 153 -26.82 -10.03 6.43
C ALA A 153 -27.38 -10.89 7.57
N SER A 154 -28.70 -11.19 7.59
CA SER A 154 -29.30 -12.05 8.62
C SER A 154 -28.97 -13.54 8.46
N THR A 155 -28.37 -13.93 7.32
CA THR A 155 -28.00 -15.32 7.01
C THR A 155 -26.64 -15.73 7.59
N PHE A 156 -25.79 -14.76 7.94
CA PHE A 156 -24.43 -14.99 8.44
C PHE A 156 -24.33 -14.59 9.92
N MET A 157 -23.54 -15.34 10.71
CA MET A 157 -23.13 -14.89 12.04
C MET A 157 -22.20 -13.67 11.86
N VAL A 158 -22.37 -12.64 12.71
CA VAL A 158 -21.59 -11.37 12.63
C VAL A 158 -20.07 -11.63 12.66
N ASP A 159 -19.64 -12.65 13.40
CA ASP A 159 -18.23 -13.00 13.53
C ASP A 159 -17.65 -13.65 12.27
N GLU A 160 -18.39 -14.55 11.61
CA GLU A 160 -17.99 -15.18 10.33
C GLU A 160 -17.91 -14.14 9.20
N LEU A 161 -18.82 -13.17 9.21
CA LEU A 161 -18.83 -12.04 8.26
C LEU A 161 -17.58 -11.17 8.42
N ASN A 162 -17.24 -10.82 9.67
CA ASN A 162 -16.09 -9.99 9.98
C ASN A 162 -14.77 -10.69 9.63
N GLN A 163 -14.66 -11.99 9.92
CA GLN A 163 -13.49 -12.79 9.59
C GLN A 163 -13.27 -12.83 8.06
N ARG A 164 -14.32 -13.10 7.29
CA ARG A 164 -14.22 -13.18 5.82
C ARG A 164 -13.88 -11.84 5.17
N VAL A 165 -14.37 -10.73 5.72
CA VAL A 165 -13.95 -9.37 5.30
C VAL A 165 -12.47 -9.17 5.61
N GLY A 166 -12.03 -9.53 6.82
CA GLY A 166 -10.62 -9.47 7.23
C GLY A 166 -9.69 -10.22 6.29
N ASP A 167 -9.99 -11.49 6.00
CA ASP A 167 -9.20 -12.33 5.09
C ASP A 167 -9.13 -11.75 3.66
N THR A 168 -10.24 -11.16 3.21
CA THR A 168 -10.29 -10.53 1.87
C THR A 168 -9.45 -9.26 1.82
N VAL A 169 -9.48 -8.44 2.88
CA VAL A 169 -8.61 -7.26 3.02
C VAL A 169 -7.14 -7.69 3.04
N GLU A 170 -6.78 -8.67 3.86
CA GLU A 170 -5.39 -9.14 4.00
C GLU A 170 -4.83 -9.66 2.66
N ARG A 171 -5.62 -10.47 1.95
CA ARG A 171 -5.24 -10.97 0.62
C ARG A 171 -5.08 -9.84 -0.40
N LEU A 172 -5.99 -8.86 -0.40
CA LEU A 172 -5.90 -7.69 -1.26
C LEU A 172 -4.62 -6.88 -0.95
N MET A 173 -4.34 -6.64 0.33
CA MET A 173 -3.14 -5.92 0.78
C MET A 173 -1.85 -6.66 0.40
N THR A 174 -1.83 -7.99 0.49
CA THR A 174 -0.71 -8.82 0.05
C THR A 174 -0.45 -8.70 -1.46
N LYS A 175 -1.51 -8.69 -2.28
CA LYS A 175 -1.41 -8.47 -3.72
C LYS A 175 -0.89 -7.08 -4.06
N ILE A 176 -1.40 -6.05 -3.37
CA ILE A 176 -0.96 -4.66 -3.53
C ILE A 176 0.52 -4.52 -3.15
N GLY A 177 0.91 -5.03 -1.98
CA GLY A 177 2.30 -5.01 -1.52
C GLY A 177 3.25 -5.70 -2.51
N SER A 178 2.91 -6.91 -2.95
CA SER A 178 3.68 -7.66 -3.95
C SER A 178 3.80 -6.94 -5.30
N TYR A 179 2.79 -6.14 -5.66
CA TYR A 179 2.80 -5.36 -6.90
C TYR A 179 3.76 -4.18 -6.82
N PHE A 180 3.74 -3.42 -5.72
CA PHE A 180 4.60 -2.24 -5.54
C PHE A 180 6.04 -2.58 -5.11
N GLN A 181 6.33 -3.82 -4.71
CA GLN A 181 7.69 -4.30 -4.46
C GLN A 181 8.49 -4.60 -5.74
N ARG A 182 7.91 -4.44 -6.93
CA ARG A 182 8.61 -4.65 -8.21
C ARG A 182 9.62 -3.53 -8.46
N GLU A 183 10.75 -3.86 -9.09
CA GLU A 183 11.89 -2.94 -9.36
C GLU A 183 11.48 -1.63 -10.04
N GLN A 184 10.43 -1.64 -10.87
CA GLN A 184 9.93 -0.43 -11.54
C GLN A 184 9.41 0.66 -10.58
N PHE A 185 9.06 0.30 -9.34
CA PHE A 185 8.56 1.21 -8.30
C PHE A 185 9.60 1.52 -7.22
N SER A 186 10.85 1.05 -7.34
CA SER A 186 11.87 1.28 -6.31
C SER A 186 12.10 2.77 -6.04
N ASN A 187 12.19 3.59 -7.09
CA ASN A 187 12.33 5.04 -6.95
C ASN A 187 11.11 5.69 -6.29
N ASP A 188 9.91 5.17 -6.56
CA ASP A 188 8.68 5.63 -5.92
C ASP A 188 8.68 5.31 -4.43
N PHE A 189 9.10 4.10 -4.07
CA PHE A 189 9.18 3.67 -2.68
C PHE A 189 10.24 4.48 -1.91
N ASP A 190 11.42 4.69 -2.48
CA ASP A 190 12.49 5.49 -1.89
C ASP A 190 12.05 6.95 -1.66
N ARG A 191 11.42 7.57 -2.68
CA ARG A 191 10.86 8.92 -2.57
C ARG A 191 9.76 8.97 -1.51
N ALA A 192 8.84 8.01 -1.53
CA ALA A 192 7.74 7.95 -0.57
C ALA A 192 8.27 7.82 0.87
N LEU A 193 9.23 6.94 1.11
CA LEU A 193 9.85 6.76 2.43
C LEU A 193 10.51 8.05 2.90
N TYR A 194 11.34 8.68 2.06
CA TYR A 194 12.00 9.94 2.38
C TYR A 194 11.00 11.05 2.74
N LEU A 195 9.92 11.17 1.96
CA LEU A 195 8.86 12.12 2.23
C LEU A 195 8.11 11.80 3.54
N TYR A 196 7.84 10.53 3.80
CA TYR A 196 7.10 10.07 4.98
C TYR A 196 7.88 10.27 6.28
N THR A 197 9.16 9.93 6.31
CA THR A 197 10.03 10.14 7.48
C THR A 197 10.34 11.63 7.69
N GLY A 198 10.39 12.40 6.60
CA GLY A 198 10.83 13.79 6.64
C GLY A 198 12.34 13.94 6.84
N PRO A 199 12.85 15.19 6.84
CA PRO A 199 14.28 15.49 6.72
C PRO A 199 15.16 15.19 7.94
N PHE A 200 14.57 14.83 9.09
CA PHE A 200 15.29 14.69 10.36
C PHE A 200 15.09 13.34 11.06
N GLU A 201 14.23 12.47 10.53
CA GLU A 201 13.98 11.15 11.11
C GLU A 201 14.56 10.05 10.22
N SER A 202 15.19 9.07 10.86
CA SER A 202 15.60 7.83 10.21
C SER A 202 14.46 6.81 10.32
N ILE A 203 14.36 5.93 9.32
CA ILE A 203 13.52 4.73 9.43
C ILE A 203 13.91 4.01 10.74
N PRO A 204 12.95 3.68 11.62
CA PRO A 204 13.24 2.94 12.85
C PRO A 204 14.02 1.65 12.54
N GLU A 205 15.06 1.34 13.31
CA GLU A 205 15.86 0.11 13.11
C GLU A 205 15.07 -1.16 13.49
N ASP A 206 14.04 -1.01 14.33
CA ASP A 206 13.15 -2.09 14.77
C ASP A 206 11.93 -2.22 13.83
N GLU A 207 11.41 -3.44 13.68
CA GLU A 207 10.12 -3.75 13.01
C GLU A 207 8.94 -3.17 13.83
N HIS A 208 8.84 -1.85 13.91
CA HIS A 208 7.69 -1.18 14.49
C HIS A 208 6.53 -1.27 13.50
N ASP A 209 5.63 -2.23 13.74
CA ASP A 209 4.41 -2.43 12.95
C ASP A 209 3.61 -1.12 12.74
N GLU A 210 3.56 -0.25 13.75
CA GLU A 210 2.85 1.04 13.68
C GLU A 210 3.42 1.99 12.61
N PHE A 211 4.75 2.04 12.47
CA PHE A 211 5.41 2.86 11.44
C PHE A 211 5.01 2.39 10.04
N TRP A 212 5.10 1.08 9.79
CA TRP A 212 4.81 0.50 8.48
C TRP A 212 3.32 0.58 8.13
N LEU A 213 2.43 0.38 9.10
CA LEU A 213 1.00 0.58 8.89
C LEU A 213 0.69 2.03 8.46
N GLY A 214 1.32 3.02 9.11
CA GLY A 214 1.17 4.42 8.72
C GLY A 214 1.81 4.79 7.41
N PHE A 215 2.98 4.21 7.11
CA PHE A 215 3.62 4.37 5.82
C PHE A 215 2.74 3.83 4.69
N TRP A 216 2.16 2.63 4.84
CA TRP A 216 1.28 2.04 3.84
C TRP A 216 -0.02 2.83 3.68
N ASP A 217 -0.60 3.34 4.77
CA ASP A 217 -1.75 4.26 4.70
C ASP A 217 -1.43 5.55 3.93
N TYR A 218 -0.23 6.12 4.12
CA TYR A 218 0.21 7.25 3.32
C TYR A 218 0.49 6.86 1.86
N PHE A 219 1.28 5.82 1.63
CA PHE A 219 1.73 5.42 0.30
C PHE A 219 0.55 5.04 -0.60
N LEU A 220 -0.44 4.32 -0.08
CA LEU A 220 -1.55 3.85 -0.89
C LEU A 220 -2.57 4.95 -1.22
N PHE A 221 -2.78 5.92 -0.33
CA PHE A 221 -3.87 6.89 -0.46
C PHE A 221 -3.43 8.32 -0.78
N ASP A 222 -2.25 8.73 -0.33
CA ASP A 222 -1.80 10.13 -0.41
C ASP A 222 -0.61 10.31 -1.36
N TYR A 223 0.22 9.27 -1.57
CA TYR A 223 1.37 9.36 -2.47
C TYR A 223 0.94 9.45 -3.94
N HIS A 224 1.80 10.06 -4.75
CA HIS A 224 1.63 10.17 -6.20
C HIS A 224 2.85 9.60 -6.91
N LEU A 225 2.61 8.66 -7.83
CA LEU A 225 3.68 8.01 -8.60
C LEU A 225 4.46 9.03 -9.42
N ILE A 226 5.79 8.91 -9.44
CA ILE A 226 6.72 9.83 -10.11
C ILE A 226 6.37 9.98 -11.59
N THR A 227 6.06 8.88 -12.26
CA THR A 227 5.91 8.86 -13.73
C THR A 227 4.51 9.25 -14.21
N THR A 228 3.47 8.89 -13.48
CA THR A 228 2.06 9.08 -13.90
C THR A 228 1.33 10.16 -13.12
N ASP A 229 1.87 10.61 -11.97
CA ASP A 229 1.18 11.46 -11.00
C ASP A 229 -0.16 10.87 -10.50
N GLU A 230 -0.30 9.55 -10.57
CA GLU A 230 -1.48 8.83 -10.11
C GLU A 230 -1.30 8.35 -8.66
N ASN A 231 -2.40 8.30 -7.93
CA ASN A 231 -2.47 7.61 -6.65
C ASN A 231 -2.21 6.09 -6.82
N PRO A 232 -1.38 5.44 -5.99
CA PRO A 232 -1.06 4.01 -6.09
C PRO A 232 -2.26 3.07 -6.06
N LEU A 233 -3.27 3.27 -5.20
CA LEU A 233 -4.46 2.42 -5.21
C LEU A 233 -5.22 2.53 -6.53
N ARG A 234 -5.35 3.74 -7.07
CA ARG A 234 -6.00 3.97 -8.37
C ARG A 234 -5.21 3.29 -9.49
N HIS A 235 -3.90 3.46 -9.50
CA HIS A 235 -3.01 2.84 -10.47
C HIS A 235 -3.10 1.30 -10.45
N PHE A 236 -3.11 0.71 -9.24
CA PHE A 236 -3.28 -0.72 -9.07
C PHE A 236 -4.65 -1.19 -9.56
N SER A 237 -5.72 -0.48 -9.20
CA SER A 237 -7.09 -0.78 -9.62
C SER A 237 -7.22 -0.83 -11.14
N ASP A 238 -6.70 0.17 -11.85
CA ASP A 238 -6.85 0.29 -13.29
C ASP A 238 -6.09 -0.81 -14.07
N LEU A 239 -5.00 -1.33 -13.49
CA LEU A 239 -4.14 -2.33 -14.15
C LEU A 239 -4.40 -3.78 -13.72
N GLN A 240 -4.95 -4.01 -12.52
CA GLN A 240 -5.15 -5.36 -11.97
C GLN A 240 -6.62 -5.77 -11.87
N ASP A 241 -7.57 -4.97 -12.37
CA ASP A 241 -9.01 -5.26 -12.27
C ASP A 241 -9.39 -6.70 -12.67
N THR A 242 -8.79 -7.24 -13.73
CA THR A 242 -9.09 -8.60 -14.22
C THR A 242 -8.54 -9.73 -13.34
N ALA A 243 -7.53 -9.45 -12.51
CA ALA A 243 -6.91 -10.40 -11.58
C ALA A 243 -7.56 -10.38 -10.17
N LEU A 244 -8.48 -9.44 -9.93
CA LEU A 244 -9.20 -9.30 -8.67
C LEU A 244 -10.53 -10.07 -8.67
N THR A 245 -10.89 -10.58 -7.50
CA THR A 245 -12.22 -11.15 -7.24
C THR A 245 -13.25 -10.03 -7.10
N ALA A 246 -14.56 -10.30 -7.21
CA ALA A 246 -15.54 -9.21 -7.06
C ALA A 246 -15.57 -8.61 -5.64
N ASP A 247 -15.36 -9.42 -4.61
CA ASP A 247 -15.23 -8.92 -3.24
C ASP A 247 -13.99 -8.02 -3.09
N GLU A 248 -12.85 -8.41 -3.68
CA GLU A 248 -11.64 -7.58 -3.71
C GLU A 248 -11.86 -6.28 -4.49
N ARG A 249 -12.54 -6.33 -5.64
CA ARG A 249 -12.89 -5.14 -6.43
C ARG A 249 -13.78 -4.19 -5.65
N GLN A 250 -14.74 -4.72 -4.91
CA GLN A 250 -15.66 -3.91 -4.13
C GLN A 250 -14.96 -3.27 -2.93
N ILE A 251 -14.15 -4.03 -2.19
CA ILE A 251 -13.29 -3.45 -1.14
C ILE A 251 -12.37 -2.39 -1.73
N LEU A 252 -11.69 -2.67 -2.84
CA LEU A 252 -10.82 -1.70 -3.50
C LEU A 252 -11.58 -0.44 -3.93
N LYS A 253 -12.81 -0.58 -4.45
CA LYS A 253 -13.68 0.55 -4.77
C LYS A 253 -14.03 1.37 -3.53
N ASP A 254 -14.25 0.73 -2.39
CA ASP A 254 -14.48 1.44 -1.14
C ASP A 254 -13.22 2.13 -0.62
N LEU A 255 -12.04 1.50 -0.74
CA LEU A 255 -10.74 2.14 -0.45
C LEU A 255 -10.51 3.37 -1.33
N LEU A 256 -10.80 3.29 -2.64
CA LEU A 256 -10.67 4.42 -3.57
C LEU A 256 -11.59 5.61 -3.23
N ASN A 257 -12.63 5.39 -2.43
CA ASN A 257 -13.53 6.44 -1.96
C ASN A 257 -13.16 6.96 -0.57
N ALA A 258 -12.16 6.38 0.08
CA ALA A 258 -11.70 6.85 1.37
C ALA A 258 -11.04 8.23 1.23
N LYS A 259 -11.20 9.06 2.27
CA LYS A 259 -10.67 10.42 2.29
C LYS A 259 -9.84 10.66 3.52
N PHE A 260 -8.70 11.31 3.34
CA PHE A 260 -7.89 11.79 4.44
C PHE A 260 -8.73 12.73 5.31
N THR A 261 -8.89 12.36 6.57
CA THR A 261 -9.76 13.06 7.52
C THR A 261 -9.03 13.24 8.84
N VAL A 262 -9.11 14.44 9.40
CA VAL A 262 -8.61 14.75 10.75
C VAL A 262 -9.80 15.01 11.66
N PHE A 263 -9.95 14.25 12.73
CA PHE A 263 -11.16 14.26 13.55
C PHE A 263 -10.89 14.02 15.02
N TYR A 264 -11.88 14.29 15.86
CA TYR A 264 -11.81 14.04 17.30
C TYR A 264 -13.16 13.53 17.82
N ILE A 265 -13.12 12.81 18.94
CA ILE A 265 -14.33 12.31 19.60
C ILE A 265 -15.02 13.46 20.33
N ASN A 266 -16.30 13.68 20.00
CA ASN A 266 -17.16 14.67 20.64
C ASN A 266 -17.96 14.07 21.80
N LYS A 267 -18.61 12.94 21.57
CA LYS A 267 -19.37 12.22 22.60
C LYS A 267 -19.36 10.71 22.37
N ILE A 268 -19.54 9.97 23.45
CA ILE A 268 -19.74 8.53 23.42
C ILE A 268 -21.25 8.26 23.31
N LEU A 269 -21.64 7.49 22.31
CA LEU A 269 -23.06 7.19 22.03
C LEU A 269 -23.52 5.91 22.75
N GLY A 270 -22.59 5.01 23.06
CA GLY A 270 -22.84 3.74 23.72
C GLY A 270 -21.55 2.93 23.88
N PRO A 271 -21.65 1.64 24.23
CA PRO A 271 -20.47 0.77 24.42
C PRO A 271 -19.71 0.49 23.12
N GLU A 272 -20.37 0.55 21.96
CA GLU A 272 -19.78 0.18 20.67
C GLU A 272 -19.52 1.37 19.74
N TRP A 273 -20.02 2.56 20.08
CA TRP A 273 -20.05 3.69 19.13
C TRP A 273 -19.71 5.02 19.76
N VAL A 274 -18.95 5.82 19.02
CA VAL A 274 -18.62 7.21 19.33
C VAL A 274 -19.08 8.14 18.21
N GLU A 275 -19.41 9.37 18.59
CA GLU A 275 -19.59 10.47 17.65
C GLU A 275 -18.30 11.26 17.55
N CYS A 276 -17.79 11.39 16.33
CA CYS A 276 -16.62 12.16 15.97
C CYS A 276 -17.01 13.39 15.16
N ILE A 277 -16.15 14.41 15.21
CA ILE A 277 -16.29 15.63 14.42
C ILE A 277 -15.01 15.81 13.60
N ASP A 278 -15.17 15.98 12.29
CA ASP A 278 -14.12 16.44 11.39
C ASP A 278 -13.67 17.84 11.80
N LEU A 279 -12.37 18.00 12.05
CA LEU A 279 -11.76 19.23 12.54
C LEU A 279 -11.99 20.41 11.58
N PHE A 280 -11.96 20.15 10.27
CA PHE A 280 -11.98 21.16 9.23
C PHE A 280 -13.39 21.45 8.74
N THR A 281 -14.17 20.41 8.42
CA THR A 281 -15.51 20.56 7.85
C THR A 281 -16.59 20.73 8.93
N GLY A 282 -16.32 20.26 10.16
CA GLY A 282 -17.32 20.20 11.23
C GLY A 282 -18.38 19.13 11.01
N VAL A 283 -18.26 18.30 9.97
CA VAL A 283 -19.16 17.19 9.71
C VAL A 283 -19.06 16.20 10.86
N THR A 284 -20.23 15.76 11.32
CA THR A 284 -20.36 14.77 12.38
C THR A 284 -20.44 13.38 11.78
N MET A 285 -19.68 12.45 12.34
CA MET A 285 -19.59 11.07 11.89
C MET A 285 -19.70 10.10 13.06
N LYS A 286 -20.20 8.89 12.78
CA LYS A 286 -20.32 7.82 13.76
C LYS A 286 -19.24 6.78 13.46
N LEU A 287 -18.39 6.47 14.44
CA LEU A 287 -17.30 5.52 14.32
C LEU A 287 -17.37 4.48 15.46
N PRO A 288 -16.83 3.26 15.27
CA PRO A 288 -16.70 2.27 16.33
C PRO A 288 -15.96 2.84 17.53
N TYR A 289 -16.31 2.38 18.73
CA TYR A 289 -15.62 2.78 19.96
C TYR A 289 -14.17 2.27 19.91
N PRO A 290 -13.16 3.15 20.03
CA PRO A 290 -11.77 2.73 20.00
C PRO A 290 -11.34 2.22 21.38
N ASP A 291 -10.46 1.22 21.42
CA ASP A 291 -10.06 0.51 22.64
C ASP A 291 -9.08 1.34 23.52
N PHE A 292 -9.50 2.55 23.94
CA PHE A 292 -8.72 3.49 24.76
C PHE A 292 -9.38 3.80 26.11
N ASP A 293 -8.56 4.21 27.09
CA ASP A 293 -9.02 4.68 28.39
C ASP A 293 -9.85 5.99 28.28
N PHE A 294 -10.97 6.04 29.00
CA PHE A 294 -12.00 7.08 28.91
C PHE A 294 -11.47 8.50 29.19
N ASN A 295 -10.47 8.63 30.07
CA ASN A 295 -9.93 9.93 30.48
C ASN A 295 -9.02 10.59 29.42
N SER A 296 -8.45 9.82 28.49
CA SER A 296 -7.60 10.35 27.42
C SER A 296 -8.39 10.74 26.17
N LEU A 297 -9.53 10.09 25.89
CA LEU A 297 -10.33 10.24 24.65
C LEU A 297 -10.62 11.69 24.24
N LYS A 298 -10.90 12.60 25.18
CA LYS A 298 -11.24 14.01 24.85
C LYS A 298 -10.07 14.82 24.30
N LYS A 299 -8.84 14.39 24.61
CA LYS A 299 -7.60 15.04 24.21
C LYS A 299 -6.96 14.36 23.01
N ILE A 300 -7.55 13.32 22.45
CA ILE A 300 -6.97 12.66 21.29
C ILE A 300 -7.46 13.36 20.02
N LEU A 301 -6.54 13.56 19.09
CA LEU A 301 -6.82 13.90 17.69
C LEU A 301 -6.44 12.70 16.85
N PHE A 302 -7.32 12.36 15.93
CA PHE A 302 -7.15 11.25 15.02
C PHE A 302 -6.96 11.78 13.61
N TYR A 303 -6.14 11.08 12.82
CA TYR A 303 -6.05 11.33 11.38
C TYR A 303 -5.75 10.05 10.62
N GLY A 304 -6.29 9.95 9.40
CA GLY A 304 -6.18 8.77 8.53
C GLY A 304 -7.30 8.77 7.49
N HIS A 305 -7.46 7.66 6.79
CA HIS A 305 -8.44 7.52 5.72
C HIS A 305 -9.77 6.93 6.19
N LEU A 306 -10.86 7.64 5.92
CA LEU A 306 -12.21 7.24 6.32
C LEU A 306 -13.11 7.10 5.09
N TYR A 307 -13.89 6.02 5.06
CA TYR A 307 -14.91 5.80 4.02
C TYR A 307 -16.25 6.44 4.42
N SER A 308 -17.04 6.86 3.42
CA SER A 308 -18.33 7.56 3.56
C SER A 308 -19.41 6.80 4.35
N GLY A 309 -19.24 5.51 4.61
CA GLY A 309 -20.11 4.70 5.47
C GLY A 309 -19.80 4.76 6.97
N GLY A 310 -18.71 5.42 7.40
CA GLY A 310 -18.32 5.47 8.82
C GLY A 310 -17.71 4.17 9.35
N VAL A 311 -17.23 3.29 8.45
CA VAL A 311 -16.45 2.10 8.78
C VAL A 311 -15.03 2.31 8.25
N VAL A 312 -14.05 2.06 9.11
CA VAL A 312 -12.63 2.12 8.78
C VAL A 312 -12.26 0.79 8.13
N MET A 313 -11.89 0.78 6.84
CA MET A 313 -11.62 -0.46 6.08
C MET A 313 -10.16 -0.91 6.16
N LEU A 314 -9.22 0.00 6.43
CA LEU A 314 -7.82 -0.34 6.72
C LEU A 314 -7.48 0.13 8.12
N ASN A 315 -6.95 -0.78 8.91
CA ASN A 315 -6.78 -0.70 10.37
C ASN A 315 -5.76 0.35 10.87
N TYR A 316 -5.54 1.45 10.14
CA TYR A 316 -4.61 2.47 10.57
C TYR A 316 -5.21 3.87 10.61
N VAL A 317 -5.56 4.29 11.82
CA VAL A 317 -5.84 5.68 12.16
C VAL A 317 -4.80 6.09 13.20
N THR A 318 -3.97 7.08 12.87
CA THR A 318 -3.01 7.61 13.84
C THR A 318 -3.74 8.41 14.90
N SER A 319 -3.29 8.28 16.15
CA SER A 319 -3.86 8.99 17.28
C SER A 319 -2.78 9.74 18.05
N VAL A 320 -3.02 11.01 18.36
CA VAL A 320 -2.06 11.86 19.08
C VAL A 320 -2.76 12.66 20.18
N GLU A 321 -2.11 12.80 21.33
CA GLU A 321 -2.64 13.63 22.43
C GLU A 321 -2.40 15.12 22.15
N VAL A 322 -3.48 15.89 21.99
CA VAL A 322 -3.47 17.33 21.77
C VAL A 322 -4.43 18.06 22.69
N SER A 323 -3.99 19.21 23.21
CA SER A 323 -4.88 20.13 23.91
C SER A 323 -5.87 20.80 22.94
N LEU A 324 -6.98 21.35 23.45
CA LEU A 324 -7.94 22.11 22.63
C LEU A 324 -7.30 23.31 21.91
N ASN A 325 -6.36 24.00 22.56
CA ASN A 325 -5.65 25.12 21.95
C ASN A 325 -4.72 24.64 20.83
N LEU A 326 -4.03 23.52 21.04
CA LEU A 326 -3.16 22.93 20.01
C LEU A 326 -3.99 22.42 18.82
N ARG A 327 -5.15 21.81 19.07
CA ARG A 327 -6.08 21.39 18.01
C ARG A 327 -6.54 22.58 17.16
N GLN A 328 -6.92 23.69 17.78
CA GLN A 328 -7.29 24.90 17.04
C GLN A 328 -6.09 25.43 16.23
N ARG A 329 -4.90 25.41 16.82
CA ARG A 329 -3.67 25.84 16.15
C ARG A 329 -3.33 24.98 14.94
N ILE A 330 -3.47 23.65 15.03
CA ILE A 330 -3.32 22.72 13.89
C ILE A 330 -4.29 23.11 12.77
N LYS A 331 -5.56 23.35 13.11
CA LYS A 331 -6.57 23.78 12.13
C LYS A 331 -6.15 25.07 11.43
N ASP A 332 -5.75 26.09 12.18
CA ASP A 332 -5.36 27.39 11.64
C ASP A 332 -4.11 27.28 10.74
N GLU A 333 -3.15 26.42 11.10
CA GLU A 333 -1.93 26.18 10.34
C GLU A 333 -2.22 25.51 9.00
N VAL A 334 -3.05 24.46 8.99
CA VAL A 334 -3.43 23.75 7.78
C VAL A 334 -4.29 24.63 6.85
N VAL A 335 -5.16 25.47 7.40
CA VAL A 335 -5.89 26.48 6.61
C VAL A 335 -4.91 27.46 5.97
N ARG A 336 -3.85 27.86 6.67
CA ARG A 336 -2.79 28.71 6.12
C ARG A 336 -2.00 28.01 5.01
N GLN A 337 -1.68 26.72 5.17
CA GLN A 337 -1.03 25.92 4.13
C GLN A 337 -1.90 25.81 2.88
N LYS A 338 -3.22 25.63 3.06
CA LYS A 338 -4.17 25.68 1.95
C LYS A 338 -4.15 27.05 1.23
N GLN A 339 -4.03 28.16 1.96
CA GLN A 339 -3.90 29.49 1.36
C GLN A 339 -2.58 29.67 0.58
N ILE A 340 -1.50 29.05 1.05
CA ILE A 340 -0.23 29.00 0.30
C ILE A 340 -0.43 28.22 -1.01
N TYR A 341 -1.13 27.08 -0.96
CA TYR A 341 -1.46 26.27 -2.14
C TYR A 341 -2.37 27.01 -3.14
N GLU A 342 -3.30 27.86 -2.65
CA GLU A 342 -4.14 28.70 -3.52
C GLU A 342 -3.32 29.66 -4.42
N ILE A 343 -2.10 30.04 -4.02
CA ILE A 343 -1.22 30.85 -4.89
C ILE A 343 -0.76 30.03 -6.10
N GLN A 344 -0.56 28.72 -5.92
CA GLN A 344 -0.24 27.82 -7.01
C GLN A 344 -1.46 27.46 -7.85
N CYS A 345 -2.59 27.20 -7.18
CA CYS A 345 -3.87 26.76 -7.74
C CYS A 345 -5.04 27.59 -7.17
N PRO A 346 -5.39 28.74 -7.78
CA PRO A 346 -6.34 29.72 -7.21
C PRO A 346 -7.75 29.21 -6.91
N GLU A 347 -8.19 28.14 -7.58
CA GLU A 347 -9.52 27.57 -7.40
C GLU A 347 -9.52 26.34 -6.48
N ALA A 348 -8.38 25.99 -5.89
CA ALA A 348 -8.25 24.82 -5.03
C ALA A 348 -9.18 24.90 -3.81
N THR A 349 -9.96 23.84 -3.60
CA THR A 349 -10.73 23.60 -2.39
C THR A 349 -9.85 22.98 -1.29
N LEU A 350 -10.40 22.82 -0.09
CA LEU A 350 -9.69 22.07 0.96
C LEU A 350 -9.53 20.59 0.58
N ALA A 351 -10.49 20.03 -0.16
CA ALA A 351 -10.41 18.65 -0.63
C ALA A 351 -9.25 18.50 -1.63
N ASP A 352 -9.10 19.44 -2.57
CA ASP A 352 -7.98 19.43 -3.54
C ASP A 352 -6.62 19.58 -2.82
N PHE A 353 -6.57 20.37 -1.74
CA PHE A 353 -5.37 20.48 -0.91
C PHE A 353 -5.06 19.18 -0.18
N PHE A 354 -6.04 18.48 0.39
CA PHE A 354 -5.80 17.19 1.04
C PHE A 354 -5.42 16.09 0.05
N ASP A 355 -6.09 16.05 -1.11
CA ASP A 355 -5.77 15.11 -2.20
C ASP A 355 -4.28 15.21 -2.60
N ARG A 356 -3.73 16.43 -2.69
CA ARG A 356 -2.33 16.65 -3.07
C ARG A 356 -1.34 16.67 -1.90
N HIS A 357 -1.74 17.14 -0.74
CA HIS A 357 -0.82 17.52 0.35
C HIS A 357 -1.25 16.99 1.73
N ALA A 358 -2.00 15.89 1.81
CA ALA A 358 -2.31 15.21 3.07
C ALA A 358 -1.04 14.90 3.89
N LEU A 359 0.06 14.52 3.23
CA LEU A 359 1.33 14.29 3.92
C LEU A 359 1.87 15.54 4.64
N VAL A 360 1.72 16.73 4.04
CA VAL A 360 2.08 18.01 4.68
C VAL A 360 1.25 18.20 5.96
N VAL A 361 -0.03 17.81 5.95
CA VAL A 361 -0.89 17.86 7.13
C VAL A 361 -0.42 16.90 8.22
N ARG A 362 -0.04 15.66 7.87
CA ARG A 362 0.53 14.67 8.81
C ARG A 362 1.77 15.25 9.50
N HIS A 363 2.73 15.75 8.72
CA HIS A 363 3.95 16.40 9.23
C HIS A 363 3.65 17.64 10.07
N THR A 364 2.63 18.41 9.72
CA THR A 364 2.24 19.59 10.49
C THR A 364 1.72 19.21 11.86
N ILE A 365 0.90 18.16 11.94
CA ILE A 365 0.42 17.62 13.21
C ILE A 365 1.62 17.13 14.03
N ASP A 366 2.49 16.32 13.43
CA ASP A 366 3.68 15.79 14.09
C ASP A 366 4.58 16.90 14.63
N VAL A 367 5.07 17.80 13.77
CA VAL A 367 5.96 18.92 14.14
C VAL A 367 5.37 19.80 15.25
N LEU A 368 4.06 20.04 15.23
CA LEU A 368 3.39 20.84 16.27
C LEU A 368 3.29 20.10 17.61
N VAL A 369 3.22 18.77 17.59
CA VAL A 369 3.13 17.91 18.77
C VAL A 369 4.52 17.61 19.33
N THR A 370 5.48 17.21 18.50
CA THR A 370 6.79 16.69 18.88
C THR A 370 7.84 17.80 19.06
N LEU A 371 7.91 18.76 18.12
CA LEU A 371 8.96 19.79 18.11
C LEU A 371 8.53 21.10 18.81
N ALA A 372 7.26 21.22 19.19
CA ALA A 372 6.69 22.41 19.84
C ALA A 372 7.03 23.73 19.12
N LYS A 373 7.23 23.70 17.79
CA LYS A 373 7.52 24.89 16.98
C LYS A 373 6.42 25.93 17.17
N VAL A 374 6.78 27.22 17.07
CA VAL A 374 5.84 28.36 17.18
C VAL A 374 5.22 28.75 15.84
N ASN A 375 5.95 28.60 14.75
CA ASN A 375 5.45 28.76 13.38
C ASN A 375 5.94 27.57 12.55
N VAL A 376 5.09 27.05 11.66
CA VAL A 376 5.43 25.95 10.75
C VAL A 376 5.42 26.44 9.30
N THR A 377 4.67 27.51 9.02
CA THR A 377 4.66 28.23 7.75
C THR A 377 4.99 29.71 7.90
N SER A 378 5.53 30.30 6.84
CA SER A 378 5.89 31.71 6.82
C SER A 378 4.70 32.57 6.40
N ALA A 379 4.23 33.45 7.29
CA ALA A 379 3.17 34.41 6.97
C ALA A 379 3.53 35.32 5.77
N PHE A 380 4.83 35.55 5.53
CA PHE A 380 5.32 36.37 4.43
C PHE A 380 4.96 35.80 3.05
N GLN A 381 4.76 34.49 2.91
CA GLN A 381 4.43 33.88 1.61
C GLN A 381 3.05 34.32 1.11
N ILE A 382 2.09 34.55 2.01
CA ILE A 382 0.71 34.94 1.67
C ILE A 382 0.58 36.45 1.44
N GLU A 383 1.31 37.24 2.21
CA GLU A 383 1.25 38.71 2.13
C GLU A 383 2.04 39.29 0.94
N LYS A 384 2.85 38.48 0.26
CA LYS A 384 3.71 38.92 -0.83
C LYS A 384 2.91 39.17 -2.11
N GLU A 385 3.13 40.34 -2.71
CA GLU A 385 2.71 40.61 -4.08
C GLU A 385 3.68 39.96 -5.08
N PHE A 386 3.16 39.13 -5.98
CA PHE A 386 3.94 38.49 -7.03
C PHE A 386 3.89 39.30 -8.33
N PRO A 387 4.94 39.21 -9.18
CA PRO A 387 4.91 39.80 -10.51
C PRO A 387 3.67 39.39 -11.31
N VAL A 388 2.95 40.37 -11.84
CA VAL A 388 1.68 40.13 -12.55
C VAL A 388 1.94 39.77 -14.01
N ILE A 389 1.35 38.66 -14.45
CA ILE A 389 1.44 38.17 -15.83
C ILE A 389 0.24 38.72 -16.62
N HIS A 390 0.51 39.53 -17.64
CA HIS A 390 -0.51 40.11 -18.52
C HIS A 390 -0.53 39.47 -19.92
N THR A 391 0.53 38.75 -20.25
CA THR A 391 0.78 38.15 -21.56
C THR A 391 0.69 36.63 -21.45
N ASN A 392 0.28 35.98 -22.55
CA ASN A 392 0.26 34.53 -22.65
C ASN A 392 0.89 34.08 -23.97
N ASN A 393 2.17 34.40 -24.11
CA ASN A 393 3.01 33.99 -25.23
C ASN A 393 3.43 32.52 -25.05
N LEU A 394 3.55 31.79 -26.16
CA LEU A 394 4.12 30.45 -26.14
C LEU A 394 5.63 30.53 -25.80
N PRO A 395 6.10 29.84 -24.75
CA PRO A 395 7.53 29.75 -24.45
C PRO A 395 8.29 29.04 -25.57
N ASN A 396 9.62 29.17 -25.59
CA ASN A 396 10.45 28.51 -26.59
C ASN A 396 10.33 26.98 -26.48
N GLU A 397 9.79 26.34 -27.53
CA GLU A 397 9.50 24.89 -27.57
C GLU A 397 10.75 24.03 -27.35
N GLN A 398 11.89 24.39 -27.92
CA GLN A 398 13.13 23.63 -27.76
C GLN A 398 13.64 23.65 -26.31
N VAL A 399 13.45 24.77 -25.60
CA VAL A 399 13.76 24.82 -24.16
C VAL A 399 12.79 23.93 -23.39
N THR A 400 11.49 24.01 -23.70
CA THR A 400 10.46 23.22 -23.00
C THR A 400 10.67 21.71 -23.14
N VAL A 401 10.99 21.21 -24.35
CA VAL A 401 11.24 19.78 -24.58
C VAL A 401 12.50 19.30 -23.86
N LEU A 402 13.59 20.06 -23.92
CA LEU A 402 14.83 19.71 -23.22
C LEU A 402 14.68 19.77 -21.69
N LEU A 403 13.90 20.72 -21.20
CA LEU A 403 13.62 20.89 -19.78
C LEU A 403 12.86 19.68 -19.22
N GLU A 404 11.86 19.20 -19.96
CA GLU A 404 11.10 18.01 -19.61
C GLU A 404 11.98 16.75 -19.59
N SER A 405 12.78 16.51 -20.63
CA SER A 405 13.69 15.36 -20.65
C SER A 405 14.70 15.40 -19.50
N LEU A 406 15.25 16.59 -19.22
CA LEU A 406 16.24 16.78 -18.16
C LEU A 406 15.61 16.60 -16.78
N ALA A 407 14.39 17.09 -16.55
CA ALA A 407 13.71 16.90 -15.28
C ALA A 407 13.46 15.41 -14.98
N PHE A 408 13.02 14.62 -15.97
CA PHE A 408 12.87 13.17 -15.78
C PHE A 408 14.21 12.45 -15.55
N GLU A 409 15.28 12.85 -16.24
CA GLU A 409 16.63 12.28 -16.04
C GLU A 409 17.13 12.48 -14.59
N TYR A 410 16.75 13.61 -13.97
CA TYR A 410 17.07 13.92 -12.58
C TYR A 410 16.04 13.41 -11.56
N GLY A 411 15.06 12.59 -11.99
CA GLY A 411 14.12 11.91 -11.10
C GLY A 411 12.96 12.78 -10.59
N PHE A 412 12.71 13.94 -11.20
CA PHE A 412 11.55 14.77 -10.84
C PHE A 412 10.23 14.10 -11.24
N SER A 413 9.21 14.26 -10.39
CA SER A 413 7.87 13.75 -10.67
C SER A 413 7.21 14.46 -11.86
N LEU A 414 6.23 13.83 -12.49
CA LEU A 414 5.42 14.43 -13.55
C LEU A 414 4.76 15.74 -13.08
N HIS A 415 4.36 15.80 -11.81
CA HIS A 415 3.86 17.04 -11.19
C HIS A 415 4.93 18.14 -11.15
N ASP A 416 6.14 17.81 -10.68
CA ASP A 416 7.26 18.76 -10.64
C ASP A 416 7.62 19.26 -12.03
N VAL A 417 7.59 18.39 -13.05
CA VAL A 417 7.78 18.79 -14.46
C VAL A 417 6.76 19.86 -14.87
N GLY A 418 5.50 19.72 -14.44
CA GLY A 418 4.47 20.74 -14.62
C GLY A 418 4.82 22.08 -13.97
N LEU A 419 5.30 22.06 -12.73
CA LEU A 419 5.73 23.26 -12.00
C LEU A 419 6.97 23.91 -12.61
N ILE A 420 7.93 23.10 -13.05
CA ILE A 420 9.15 23.54 -13.74
C ILE A 420 8.79 24.20 -15.08
N LYS A 421 7.86 23.63 -15.84
CA LYS A 421 7.31 24.23 -17.07
C LYS A 421 6.58 25.55 -16.79
N LYS A 422 5.79 25.61 -15.71
CA LYS A 422 5.13 26.85 -15.26
C LYS A 422 6.15 27.94 -14.93
N LEU A 423 7.23 27.60 -14.20
CA LEU A 423 8.33 28.52 -13.88
C LEU A 423 8.96 29.11 -15.16
N TRP A 424 9.20 28.29 -16.18
CA TRP A 424 9.71 28.75 -17.47
C TRP A 424 8.70 29.61 -18.25
N HIS A 425 7.43 29.23 -18.21
CA HIS A 425 6.36 29.98 -18.85
C HIS A 425 6.22 31.38 -18.25
N ASP A 426 6.10 31.47 -16.93
CA ASP A 426 5.92 32.72 -16.20
C ASP A 426 7.09 33.68 -16.45
N PHE A 427 8.33 33.17 -16.44
CA PHE A 427 9.50 33.96 -16.78
C PHE A 427 9.41 34.52 -18.20
N SER A 428 9.00 33.69 -19.15
CA SER A 428 8.86 34.05 -20.57
C SER A 428 7.76 35.08 -20.83
N GLN A 429 6.81 35.25 -19.90
CA GLN A 429 5.78 36.30 -20.00
C GLN A 429 6.27 37.67 -19.55
N LEU A 430 7.17 37.69 -18.56
CA LEU A 430 7.66 38.93 -17.94
C LEU A 430 8.88 39.52 -18.63
N THR A 431 9.55 38.76 -19.50
CA THR A 431 10.73 39.24 -20.22
C THR A 431 10.87 38.64 -21.61
N MET A 432 11.48 39.41 -22.53
CA MET A 432 11.80 38.92 -23.87
C MET A 432 13.07 38.07 -23.83
N VAL A 433 12.92 36.75 -23.95
CA VAL A 433 14.05 35.83 -23.87
C VAL A 433 14.68 35.58 -25.24
N THR A 434 15.96 35.93 -25.39
CA THR A 434 16.74 35.52 -26.57
C THR A 434 17.39 34.15 -26.32
N VAL A 435 16.84 33.11 -26.94
CA VAL A 435 17.35 31.74 -26.82
C VAL A 435 18.38 31.46 -27.92
N ARG A 436 19.67 31.44 -27.57
CA ARG A 436 20.76 31.02 -28.48
C ARG A 436 21.08 29.53 -28.39
N LYS A 437 21.21 29.02 -27.15
CA LYS A 437 21.41 27.59 -26.85
C LYS A 437 20.35 27.16 -25.84
N PRO A 438 19.33 26.40 -26.26
CA PRO A 438 18.22 25.99 -25.40
C PRO A 438 18.64 25.29 -24.09
N ALA A 439 19.65 24.42 -24.15
CA ALA A 439 20.16 23.68 -22.99
C ALA A 439 20.60 24.58 -21.81
N ILE A 440 21.07 25.80 -22.07
CA ILE A 440 21.46 26.74 -20.99
C ILE A 440 20.23 27.16 -20.17
N TRP A 441 19.10 27.41 -20.85
CA TRP A 441 17.87 27.80 -20.17
C TRP A 441 17.21 26.62 -19.49
N ALA A 442 17.17 25.45 -20.12
CA ALA A 442 16.63 24.24 -19.50
C ALA A 442 17.36 23.92 -18.17
N ALA A 443 18.69 23.84 -18.20
CA ALA A 443 19.48 23.61 -16.99
C ALA A 443 19.32 24.73 -15.94
N ALA A 444 19.23 26.00 -16.36
CA ALA A 444 19.06 27.12 -15.42
C ALA A 444 17.69 27.12 -14.73
N VAL A 445 16.63 26.75 -15.44
CA VAL A 445 15.27 26.62 -14.88
C VAL A 445 15.23 25.45 -13.90
N LEU A 446 15.74 24.28 -14.29
CA LEU A 446 15.81 23.11 -13.41
C LEU A 446 16.60 23.42 -12.12
N TYR A 447 17.77 24.03 -12.25
CA TYR A 447 18.58 24.42 -11.11
C TYR A 447 17.91 25.48 -10.24
N ALA A 448 17.18 26.44 -10.84
CA ALA A 448 16.40 27.41 -10.07
C ALA A 448 15.30 26.73 -9.26
N PHE A 449 14.58 25.76 -9.86
CA PHE A 449 13.51 24.99 -9.23
C PHE A 449 14.01 24.15 -8.04
N ALA A 450 15.12 23.42 -8.21
CA ALA A 450 15.73 22.66 -7.12
C ALA A 450 16.10 23.57 -5.93
N GLN A 451 16.74 24.70 -6.22
CA GLN A 451 17.18 25.65 -5.20
C GLN A 451 16.02 26.32 -4.43
N ILE A 452 14.91 26.65 -5.10
CA ILE A 452 13.74 27.19 -4.38
C ILE A 452 13.07 26.13 -3.52
N ASN A 453 13.06 24.86 -3.94
CA ASN A 453 12.48 23.77 -3.15
C ASN A 453 13.42 23.22 -2.07
N GLY A 454 14.65 23.76 -1.98
CA GLY A 454 15.59 23.40 -0.92
C GLY A 454 16.33 22.09 -1.16
N THR A 455 16.21 21.50 -2.35
CA THR A 455 16.96 20.30 -2.74
C THR A 455 18.39 20.69 -3.14
N ASN A 456 19.36 19.94 -2.62
CA ASN A 456 20.79 20.15 -2.89
C ASN A 456 21.39 19.05 -3.77
N ASP A 457 20.54 18.15 -4.29
CA ASP A 457 20.99 16.98 -5.06
C ASP A 457 21.48 17.36 -6.46
N ILE A 458 21.15 18.57 -6.92
CA ILE A 458 21.68 19.11 -8.18
C ILE A 458 22.95 19.91 -7.91
N VAL A 459 24.10 19.30 -8.20
CA VAL A 459 25.40 19.97 -8.23
C VAL A 459 25.52 20.80 -9.53
N PRO A 460 25.68 22.14 -9.47
CA PRO A 460 25.63 22.98 -10.65
C PRO A 460 26.84 22.78 -11.59
N GLU A 461 27.99 22.36 -11.06
CA GLU A 461 29.17 22.00 -11.85
C GLU A 461 28.87 20.76 -12.73
N GLU A 462 28.32 19.71 -12.14
CA GLU A 462 27.97 18.46 -12.83
C GLU A 462 26.85 18.68 -13.85
N LEU A 463 25.81 19.44 -13.48
CA LEU A 463 24.73 19.81 -14.39
C LEU A 463 25.26 20.60 -15.60
N ALA A 464 26.22 21.51 -15.39
CA ALA A 464 26.79 22.28 -16.47
C ALA A 464 27.64 21.41 -17.41
N GLU A 465 28.44 20.50 -16.85
CA GLU A 465 29.29 19.57 -17.59
C GLU A 465 28.46 18.58 -18.43
N SER A 466 27.47 17.92 -17.83
CA SER A 466 26.62 16.92 -18.50
C SER A 466 25.85 17.52 -19.68
N ASN A 467 25.46 18.79 -19.59
CA ASN A 467 24.74 19.51 -20.65
C ASN A 467 25.67 20.26 -21.63
N GLY A 468 26.99 20.16 -21.45
CA GLY A 468 27.99 20.84 -22.28
C GLY A 468 27.83 22.37 -22.29
N ILE A 469 27.49 22.97 -21.14
CA ILE A 469 27.29 24.41 -20.98
C ILE A 469 28.32 25.00 -20.01
N ALA A 470 28.59 26.31 -20.15
CA ALA A 470 29.46 27.01 -19.20
C ALA A 470 28.73 27.26 -17.87
N LEU A 471 29.37 26.94 -16.74
CA LEU A 471 28.84 27.19 -15.40
C LEU A 471 28.47 28.67 -15.17
N SER A 472 29.23 29.59 -15.75
CA SER A 472 28.94 31.04 -15.69
C SER A 472 27.62 31.39 -16.38
N SER A 473 27.31 30.76 -17.51
CA SER A 473 26.05 30.94 -18.23
C SER A 473 24.87 30.35 -17.46
N LEU A 474 25.04 29.17 -16.85
CA LEU A 474 24.04 28.56 -15.99
C LEU A 474 23.67 29.50 -14.83
N ARG A 475 24.66 29.94 -14.05
CA ARG A 475 24.47 30.83 -12.89
C ARG A 475 23.89 32.19 -13.29
N SER A 476 24.35 32.78 -14.39
CA SER A 476 23.83 34.07 -14.88
C SER A 476 22.34 33.98 -15.25
N ASN A 477 21.92 32.93 -15.96
CA ASN A 477 20.52 32.76 -16.35
C ASN A 477 19.64 32.39 -15.15
N ARG A 478 20.14 31.60 -14.20
CA ARG A 478 19.47 31.36 -12.92
C ARG A 478 19.25 32.65 -12.14
N ASN A 479 20.24 33.54 -12.07
CA ASN A 479 20.08 34.83 -11.38
C ASN A 479 19.02 35.71 -12.07
N LYS A 480 18.96 35.71 -13.40
CA LYS A 480 17.89 36.42 -14.13
C LYS A 480 16.49 35.88 -13.78
N LEU A 481 16.34 34.56 -13.66
CA LEU A 481 15.09 33.94 -13.20
C LEU A 481 14.70 34.47 -11.83
N TYR A 482 15.64 34.47 -10.88
CA TYR A 482 15.42 34.99 -9.53
C TYR A 482 15.06 36.47 -9.51
N GLU A 483 15.73 37.31 -10.31
CA GLU A 483 15.47 38.74 -10.37
C GLU A 483 14.10 39.06 -10.98
N VAL A 484 13.78 38.47 -12.14
CA VAL A 484 12.55 38.78 -12.89
C VAL A 484 11.32 38.23 -12.17
N LEU A 485 11.37 36.98 -11.71
CA LEU A 485 10.25 36.35 -11.01
C LEU A 485 10.22 36.68 -9.52
N GLN A 486 11.25 37.35 -8.99
CA GLN A 486 11.42 37.63 -7.56
C GLN A 486 11.36 36.34 -6.72
N LEU A 487 12.03 35.28 -7.20
CA LEU A 487 12.02 33.96 -6.57
C LEU A 487 12.65 33.99 -5.18
N GLN A 488 12.07 33.21 -4.28
CA GLN A 488 12.57 32.98 -2.93
C GLN A 488 12.52 31.49 -2.60
N LYS A 489 13.19 31.10 -1.52
CA LYS A 489 13.09 29.73 -1.02
C LYS A 489 11.63 29.44 -0.64
N PHE A 490 11.14 28.28 -1.07
CA PHE A 490 9.76 27.83 -0.94
C PHE A 490 8.75 28.81 -1.56
N ASP A 491 9.05 29.34 -2.75
CA ASP A 491 8.12 30.22 -3.47
C ASP A 491 6.82 29.46 -3.78
N PRO A 492 5.66 29.92 -3.26
CA PRO A 492 4.42 29.14 -3.30
C PRO A 492 3.91 28.88 -4.72
N ARG A 493 4.29 29.70 -5.71
CA ARG A 493 3.87 29.49 -7.11
C ARG A 493 4.43 28.21 -7.73
N TYR A 494 5.55 27.71 -7.21
CA TYR A 494 6.35 26.61 -7.76
C TYR A 494 6.86 25.64 -6.68
N ILE A 495 6.23 25.63 -5.51
CA ILE A 495 6.62 24.73 -4.43
C ILE A 495 6.23 23.29 -4.80
N SER A 496 7.18 22.37 -4.72
CA SER A 496 6.95 20.93 -4.89
C SER A 496 6.39 20.34 -3.60
N GLU A 497 5.87 19.11 -3.67
CA GLU A 497 5.45 18.36 -2.49
C GLU A 497 6.61 18.22 -1.47
N GLU A 498 7.79 17.82 -1.95
CA GLU A 498 9.00 17.76 -1.14
C GLU A 498 9.36 19.12 -0.54
N GLY A 499 9.38 20.18 -1.36
CA GLY A 499 9.68 21.53 -0.91
C GLY A 499 8.70 22.01 0.16
N PHE A 500 7.43 21.61 0.07
CA PHE A 500 6.40 21.94 1.06
C PHE A 500 6.69 21.23 2.38
N VAL A 501 6.95 19.92 2.37
CA VAL A 501 7.34 19.15 3.56
C VAL A 501 8.60 19.77 4.19
N LEU A 502 9.67 19.97 3.42
CA LEU A 502 10.92 20.56 3.90
C LEU A 502 10.73 21.94 4.53
N SER A 503 9.80 22.76 4.00
CA SER A 503 9.52 24.09 4.55
C SER A 503 9.04 24.06 5.99
N LEU A 504 8.30 23.01 6.40
CA LEU A 504 7.79 22.84 7.77
C LEU A 504 8.91 22.70 8.80
N PHE A 505 10.03 22.12 8.39
CA PHE A 505 11.14 21.84 9.30
C PHE A 505 12.23 22.91 9.28
N VAL A 506 12.35 23.68 8.21
CA VAL A 506 13.41 24.71 8.06
C VAL A 506 12.98 26.11 8.51
N LEU A 507 11.69 26.42 8.45
CA LEU A 507 11.11 27.69 8.93
C LEU A 507 10.83 27.65 10.44
#